data_AF-A0AAD7JGZ9-F1
#
_entry.id   AF-A0AAD7JGZ9-F1
#
_cell.length_a   1.000
_cell.length_b   1.000
_cell.length_c   1.000
_cell.angle_alpha   90.00
_cell.angle_beta   90.00
_cell.angle_gamma   90.00
#
_symmetry.space_group_name_H-M   'P 1'
#
loop_
_entity.id
_entity.type
_entity.pdbx_description
1 polymer ?
#
loop_
_entity_poly.entity_id
_entity_poly.type
_entity_poly.pdbx_seq_one_letter_code
_entity_poly.pdbx_strand_id
1 'polypeptide(L)'
;MCGKMCGRTQAIPSFLNSELPPQAARSHYTMNHDCNNCGNPASKRCSGCTLSTAWYCSGSCQRHDWVEHIFQCNPRRNITTTDHLALAVRTNLFPEDLQTCKDFGFAKAFSVENRSKLLGVYIGLIERIGVSPKTIRQWQQHGSLVENIKATFSTIPERSRGGYYPWFLDNQWILDSSVPGPTEDPVDAMMMRSWRYYRGGANRDTIEEIKAEMSNWPEEKQASHLLCNLILSQLHPSPDLITWITFGFCACRDEAEEKILARWYTTLIGQCTFEELYHAYDSSSLIALFDSKGVRAGTETIVHLEEVLKGSPREFKSVWYLKQFVMAQGEEYSKPIPSVIVDYGFMNCYKSEEETTLLKDLYSQIFSLPRADPVQLHEACIQGKLYDLVSRLLKLKKKDQKVLKRLLKNPYPLPDL
;
A
#
# COMPACT_ATOMS: atom_id res chain seq x y z
N MET A 1 -47.49 -34.94 -25.51
CA MET A 1 -47.59 -36.41 -25.52
C MET A 1 -47.29 -36.91 -24.11
N CYS A 2 -48.30 -37.48 -23.47
CA CYS A 2 -48.24 -38.13 -22.16
C CYS A 2 -47.81 -39.60 -22.31
N GLY A 3 -47.07 -40.11 -21.33
CA GLY A 3 -46.97 -41.55 -20.99
C GLY A 3 -46.02 -41.69 -19.79
N LYS A 4 -46.47 -41.85 -18.54
CA LYS A 4 -46.98 -43.08 -17.86
C LYS A 4 -45.97 -44.24 -18.01
N MET A 5 -45.58 -45.01 -16.99
CA MET A 5 -46.22 -45.37 -15.72
C MET A 5 -45.28 -46.26 -14.85
N CYS A 6 -45.58 -46.32 -13.54
CA CYS A 6 -45.39 -47.43 -12.57
C CYS A 6 -43.95 -47.90 -12.24
N GLY A 7 -43.48 -48.00 -10.99
CA GLY A 7 -44.13 -48.03 -9.67
C GLY A 7 -44.50 -49.46 -9.25
N ARG A 8 -43.77 -50.06 -8.29
CA ARG A 8 -44.30 -50.95 -7.22
C ARG A 8 -43.23 -51.34 -6.20
N THR A 9 -43.73 -51.69 -5.02
CA THR A 9 -43.14 -51.61 -3.68
C THR A 9 -43.05 -53.00 -3.03
N GLN A 10 -42.31 -53.09 -1.91
CA GLN A 10 -42.39 -54.10 -0.81
C GLN A 10 -41.72 -55.47 -1.08
N ALA A 11 -41.10 -56.19 -0.13
CA ALA A 11 -40.91 -56.06 1.32
C ALA A 11 -39.71 -56.94 1.78
N ILE A 12 -39.31 -56.75 3.03
CA ILE A 12 -38.24 -57.42 3.82
C ILE A 12 -38.55 -58.91 4.07
N PRO A 13 -37.53 -59.76 4.23
CA PRO A 13 -37.46 -60.58 5.46
C PRO A 13 -36.09 -60.58 6.14
N SER A 14 -36.13 -60.76 7.45
CA SER A 14 -35.05 -60.73 8.43
C SER A 14 -34.54 -62.12 8.83
N PHE A 15 -33.27 -62.14 9.28
CA PHE A 15 -32.59 -63.03 10.25
C PHE A 15 -31.71 -64.21 9.80
N LEU A 16 -30.43 -64.03 10.18
CA LEU A 16 -29.48 -64.93 10.89
C LEU A 16 -28.46 -65.81 10.12
N ASN A 17 -27.19 -65.57 10.51
CA ASN A 17 -25.96 -66.36 10.40
C ASN A 17 -25.35 -66.55 9.00
N SER A 18 -24.05 -66.47 8.76
CA SER A 18 -22.84 -66.36 9.58
C SER A 18 -21.65 -66.10 8.63
N GLU A 19 -20.47 -65.81 9.18
CA GLU A 19 -19.15 -65.74 8.55
C GLU A 19 -18.64 -64.35 8.15
N LEU A 20 -17.71 -63.86 8.98
CA LEU A 20 -16.85 -62.70 8.75
C LEU A 20 -15.76 -63.03 7.72
N PRO A 21 -15.55 -62.20 6.68
CA PRO A 21 -14.29 -62.14 5.95
C PRO A 21 -13.37 -61.02 6.49
N PRO A 22 -12.06 -61.09 6.21
CA PRO A 22 -11.02 -60.42 6.98
C PRO A 22 -10.96 -58.90 6.76
N GLN A 23 -10.50 -58.23 7.82
CA GLN A 23 -10.26 -56.79 7.93
C GLN A 23 -9.67 -56.19 6.64
N ALA A 24 -10.45 -55.32 6.01
CA ALA A 24 -9.97 -54.43 4.97
C ALA A 24 -8.80 -53.60 5.52
N ALA A 25 -7.66 -53.71 4.82
CA ALA A 25 -6.48 -52.91 5.07
C ALA A 25 -6.87 -51.43 5.14
N ARG A 26 -6.49 -50.78 6.24
CA ARG A 26 -6.58 -49.33 6.41
C ARG A 26 -5.84 -48.69 5.23
N SER A 27 -6.57 -48.10 4.31
CA SER A 27 -6.02 -47.18 3.33
C SER A 27 -5.41 -46.02 4.11
N HIS A 28 -4.07 -45.99 4.20
CA HIS A 28 -3.33 -44.81 4.58
C HIS A 28 -3.72 -43.70 3.60
N TYR A 29 -4.63 -42.81 4.00
CA TYR A 29 -4.74 -41.49 3.40
C TYR A 29 -3.44 -40.77 3.76
N THR A 30 -2.42 -40.90 2.92
CA THR A 30 -1.28 -40.01 2.94
C THR A 30 -1.81 -38.63 2.57
N MET A 31 -1.88 -37.71 3.54
CA MET A 31 -2.02 -36.29 3.22
C MET A 31 -0.80 -35.90 2.40
N ASN A 32 -0.97 -35.86 1.08
CA ASN A 32 0.03 -35.29 0.19
C ASN A 32 -0.01 -33.78 0.42
N HIS A 33 1.02 -33.27 1.05
CA HIS A 33 1.23 -31.83 1.14
C HIS A 33 1.83 -31.35 -0.17
N ASP A 34 1.44 -30.17 -0.63
CA ASP A 34 2.00 -29.58 -1.85
C ASP A 34 3.26 -28.77 -1.51
N CYS A 35 4.24 -28.80 -2.42
CA CYS A 35 5.45 -28.02 -2.30
C CYS A 35 5.13 -26.53 -2.49
N ASN A 36 5.43 -25.70 -1.50
CA ASN A 36 5.18 -24.25 -1.58
C ASN A 36 5.85 -23.56 -2.76
N ASN A 37 6.96 -24.12 -3.24
CA ASN A 37 7.71 -23.53 -4.35
C ASN A 37 7.21 -23.94 -5.75
N CYS A 38 6.74 -25.18 -5.92
CA CYS A 38 6.46 -25.73 -7.26
C CYS A 38 5.17 -26.54 -7.37
N GLY A 39 4.38 -26.67 -6.30
CA GLY A 39 3.10 -27.37 -6.27
C GLY A 39 3.18 -28.91 -6.31
N ASN A 40 4.35 -29.50 -6.57
CA ASN A 40 4.51 -30.97 -6.58
C ASN A 40 4.36 -31.58 -5.17
N PRO A 41 3.98 -32.87 -5.06
CA PRO A 41 3.91 -33.55 -3.77
C PRO A 41 5.21 -33.40 -2.95
N ALA A 42 5.05 -33.00 -1.70
CA ALA A 42 6.11 -32.70 -0.76
C ALA A 42 6.03 -33.60 0.47
N SER A 43 7.20 -34.03 0.93
CA SER A 43 7.35 -34.89 2.11
C SER A 43 8.24 -34.27 3.19
N LYS A 44 8.88 -33.13 2.89
CA LYS A 44 9.80 -32.46 3.81
C LYS A 44 9.19 -31.13 4.26
N ARG A 45 9.20 -30.90 5.56
CA ARG A 45 8.78 -29.63 6.16
C ARG A 45 10.00 -28.79 6.50
N CYS A 46 9.85 -27.47 6.48
CA CYS A 46 10.86 -26.57 7.06
C CYS A 46 11.13 -26.98 8.52
N SER A 47 12.38 -27.32 8.82
CA SER A 47 12.80 -27.70 10.18
C SER A 47 12.90 -26.50 11.14
N GLY A 48 12.87 -25.28 10.60
CA GLY A 48 13.05 -24.04 11.35
C GLY A 48 11.77 -23.42 11.89
N CYS A 49 10.59 -23.83 11.42
CA CYS A 49 9.32 -23.20 11.80
C CYS A 49 8.22 -24.20 12.15
N THR A 50 7.21 -23.71 12.86
CA THR A 50 6.00 -24.45 13.24
C THR A 50 4.83 -24.20 12.28
N LEU A 51 5.06 -23.57 11.13
CA LEU A 51 4.03 -23.36 10.10
C LEU A 51 3.62 -24.69 9.47
N SER A 52 2.33 -25.00 9.51
CA SER A 52 1.77 -26.27 8.99
C SER A 52 1.80 -26.35 7.46
N THR A 53 2.03 -25.22 6.78
CA THR A 53 2.03 -25.08 5.33
C THR A 53 3.42 -25.12 4.71
N ALA A 54 4.51 -25.06 5.48
CA ALA A 54 5.87 -24.94 4.96
C ALA A 54 6.47 -26.27 4.45
N TRP A 55 5.92 -26.82 3.36
CA TRP A 55 6.32 -28.09 2.77
C TRP A 55 7.09 -27.92 1.46
N TYR A 56 8.08 -28.78 1.23
CA TYR A 56 8.93 -28.75 0.04
C TYR A 56 9.25 -30.16 -0.44
N CYS A 57 9.31 -30.34 -1.76
CA CYS A 57 9.74 -31.60 -2.38
C CYS A 57 11.26 -31.78 -2.32
N SER A 58 12.03 -30.69 -2.21
CA SER A 58 13.49 -30.72 -2.17
C SER A 58 14.07 -29.54 -1.40
N GLY A 59 15.33 -29.67 -0.95
CA GLY A 59 16.07 -28.54 -0.38
C GLY A 59 16.35 -27.43 -1.39
N SER A 60 16.28 -27.70 -2.69
CA SER A 60 16.38 -26.67 -3.73
C SER A 60 15.14 -25.78 -3.73
N CYS A 61 13.95 -26.40 -3.73
CA CYS A 61 12.68 -25.69 -3.64
C CYS A 61 12.57 -24.88 -2.34
N GLN A 62 13.02 -25.43 -1.21
CA GLN A 62 13.07 -24.67 0.04
C GLN A 62 13.98 -23.45 -0.05
N ARG A 63 15.15 -23.56 -0.70
CA ARG A 63 16.07 -22.42 -0.88
C ARG A 63 15.51 -21.35 -1.80
N HIS A 64 14.77 -21.73 -2.83
CA HIS A 64 14.17 -20.80 -3.77
C HIS A 64 13.00 -20.02 -3.12
N ASP A 65 12.14 -20.72 -2.37
CA ASP A 65 11.05 -20.10 -1.59
C ASP A 65 11.56 -19.31 -0.37
N TRP A 66 12.80 -19.55 0.06
CA TRP A 66 13.34 -19.00 1.30
C TRP A 66 13.23 -17.48 1.40
N VAL A 67 13.41 -16.75 0.30
CA VAL A 67 13.40 -15.29 0.34
C VAL A 67 11.99 -14.72 0.60
N GLU A 68 10.92 -15.48 0.41
CA GLU A 68 9.56 -15.14 0.88
C GLU A 68 9.26 -15.80 2.23
N HIS A 69 9.56 -17.09 2.36
CA HIS A 69 9.24 -17.87 3.56
C HIS A 69 9.91 -17.33 4.83
N ILE A 70 11.09 -16.72 4.73
CA ILE A 70 11.86 -16.21 5.87
C ILE A 70 11.04 -15.26 6.77
N PHE A 71 10.15 -14.45 6.18
CA PHE A 71 9.32 -13.49 6.90
C PHE A 71 8.22 -14.13 7.76
N GLN A 72 7.93 -15.41 7.52
CA GLN A 72 6.93 -16.19 8.26
C GLN A 72 7.59 -17.30 9.10
N CYS A 73 8.83 -17.69 8.76
CA CYS A 73 9.54 -18.84 9.33
C CYS A 73 10.03 -18.63 10.79
N ASN A 74 10.11 -17.39 11.28
CA ASN A 74 10.83 -17.05 12.52
C ASN A 74 12.24 -17.70 12.60
N PRO A 75 13.14 -17.36 11.66
CA PRO A 75 14.47 -17.97 11.57
C PRO A 75 15.32 -17.75 12.84
N ARG A 76 16.28 -18.66 13.10
CA ARG A 76 17.29 -18.51 14.19
C ARG A 76 18.24 -17.32 14.01
N ARG A 77 18.09 -16.54 12.94
CA ARG A 77 18.84 -15.31 12.66
C ARG A 77 17.85 -14.18 12.44
N ASN A 78 18.26 -12.96 12.73
CA ASN A 78 17.44 -11.79 12.43
C ASN A 78 17.23 -11.67 10.91
N ILE A 79 16.05 -11.18 10.54
CA ILE A 79 15.75 -10.68 9.20
C ILE A 79 16.55 -9.40 9.01
N THR A 80 17.17 -9.26 7.86
CA THR A 80 18.15 -8.20 7.60
C THR A 80 17.76 -7.40 6.37
N THR A 81 18.35 -6.22 6.21
CA THR A 81 18.01 -5.33 5.09
C THR A 81 18.19 -5.98 3.73
N THR A 82 19.14 -6.92 3.61
CA THR A 82 19.35 -7.66 2.37
C THR A 82 18.29 -8.73 2.12
N ASP A 83 17.61 -9.24 3.15
CA ASP A 83 16.45 -10.14 2.98
C ASP A 83 15.27 -9.37 2.40
N HIS A 84 15.02 -8.15 2.90
CA HIS A 84 14.01 -7.24 2.35
C HIS A 84 14.35 -6.82 0.91
N LEU A 85 15.62 -6.53 0.60
CA LEU A 85 16.05 -6.26 -0.78
C LEU A 85 15.77 -7.45 -1.71
N ALA A 86 16.11 -8.67 -1.27
CA ALA A 86 15.89 -9.87 -2.08
C ALA A 86 14.39 -10.14 -2.29
N LEU A 87 13.54 -9.84 -1.30
CA LEU A 87 12.08 -9.90 -1.46
C LEU A 87 11.62 -8.88 -2.52
N ALA A 88 12.03 -7.63 -2.39
CA ALA A 88 11.72 -6.54 -3.33
C ALA A 88 12.10 -6.88 -4.78
N VAL A 89 13.29 -7.46 -4.96
CA VAL A 89 13.77 -7.93 -6.26
C VAL A 89 12.88 -9.05 -6.82
N ARG A 90 12.50 -10.04 -6.00
CA ARG A 90 11.68 -11.17 -6.45
C ARG A 90 10.24 -10.78 -6.78
N THR A 91 9.66 -9.89 -5.98
CA THR A 91 8.30 -9.38 -6.21
C THR A 91 8.26 -8.27 -7.25
N ASN A 92 9.42 -7.74 -7.66
CA ASN A 92 9.55 -6.57 -8.53
C ASN A 92 8.77 -5.36 -7.97
N LEU A 93 8.84 -5.17 -6.65
CA LEU A 93 8.26 -4.05 -5.92
C LEU A 93 9.37 -3.31 -5.17
N PHE A 94 9.12 -2.05 -4.76
CA PHE A 94 10.10 -1.32 -3.97
C PHE A 94 10.20 -1.89 -2.55
N PRO A 95 11.39 -1.84 -1.91
CA PRO A 95 11.50 -2.19 -0.50
C PRO A 95 10.62 -1.28 0.36
N GLU A 96 9.87 -1.87 1.30
CA GLU A 96 9.08 -1.15 2.30
C GLU A 96 9.91 -0.81 3.55
N ASP A 97 10.90 -1.65 3.88
CA ASP A 97 11.76 -1.43 5.05
C ASP A 97 12.65 -0.18 4.87
N LEU A 98 12.54 0.74 5.82
CA LEU A 98 13.23 2.03 5.78
C LEU A 98 14.75 1.89 5.83
N GLN A 99 15.26 0.94 6.61
CA GLN A 99 16.71 0.74 6.71
C GLN A 99 17.25 0.13 5.41
N THR A 100 16.52 -0.79 4.79
CA THR A 100 16.82 -1.31 3.45
C THR A 100 16.86 -0.20 2.41
N CYS A 101 15.91 0.74 2.48
CA CYS A 101 15.91 1.88 1.57
C CYS A 101 17.17 2.74 1.73
N LYS A 102 17.65 2.94 2.97
CA LYS A 102 18.88 3.68 3.25
C LYS A 102 20.13 2.91 2.80
N ASP A 103 20.25 1.65 3.22
CA ASP A 103 21.43 0.80 2.99
C ASP A 103 21.71 0.58 1.50
N PHE A 104 20.66 0.52 0.68
CA PHE A 104 20.73 0.20 -0.75
C PHE A 104 20.32 1.38 -1.65
N GLY A 105 20.34 2.60 -1.13
CA GLY A 105 20.23 3.82 -1.93
C GLY A 105 18.82 4.17 -2.44
N PHE A 106 17.78 3.39 -2.15
CA PHE A 106 16.40 3.74 -2.53
C PHE A 106 15.89 5.03 -1.86
N ALA A 107 16.43 5.39 -0.70
CA ALA A 107 16.13 6.67 -0.07
C ALA A 107 16.75 7.86 -0.83
N LYS A 108 17.92 7.66 -1.45
CA LYS A 108 18.60 8.67 -2.28
C LYS A 108 18.08 8.69 -3.72
N ALA A 109 17.61 7.56 -4.23
CA ALA A 109 16.90 7.45 -5.51
C ALA A 109 15.46 7.97 -5.36
N PHE A 110 15.29 9.26 -5.17
CA PHE A 110 14.02 9.89 -4.75
C PHE A 110 12.84 9.75 -5.72
N SER A 111 13.07 9.72 -7.04
CA SER A 111 11.99 9.62 -8.04
C SER A 111 11.57 8.16 -8.26
N VAL A 112 10.30 7.91 -8.59
CA VAL A 112 9.82 6.56 -8.95
C VAL A 112 10.65 5.95 -10.08
N GLU A 113 11.04 6.77 -11.05
CA GLU A 113 11.91 6.37 -12.14
C GLU A 113 13.30 5.95 -11.63
N ASN A 114 13.94 6.72 -10.75
CA ASN A 114 15.24 6.37 -10.20
C ASN A 114 15.16 5.12 -9.31
N ARG A 115 14.10 4.96 -8.50
CA ARG A 115 13.86 3.74 -7.70
C ARG A 115 13.67 2.54 -8.61
N SER A 116 12.92 2.69 -9.70
CA SER A 116 12.67 1.62 -10.67
C SER A 116 13.95 1.20 -11.38
N LYS A 117 14.76 2.17 -11.85
CA LYS A 117 16.05 1.88 -12.48
C LYS A 117 17.03 1.23 -11.50
N LEU A 118 17.09 1.71 -10.26
CA LEU A 118 17.91 1.11 -9.20
C LEU A 118 17.46 -0.33 -8.86
N LEU A 119 16.15 -0.57 -8.75
CA LEU A 119 15.61 -1.92 -8.58
C LEU A 119 16.02 -2.81 -9.76
N GLY A 120 15.96 -2.29 -10.98
CA GLY A 120 16.42 -2.99 -12.19
C GLY A 120 17.89 -3.42 -12.13
N VAL A 121 18.78 -2.61 -11.53
CA VAL A 121 20.18 -2.98 -11.27
C VAL A 121 20.27 -4.16 -10.30
N TYR A 122 19.53 -4.11 -9.18
CA TYR A 122 19.52 -5.20 -8.20
C TYR A 122 18.88 -6.49 -8.73
N ILE A 123 17.83 -6.40 -9.55
CA ILE A 123 17.26 -7.54 -10.29
C ILE A 123 18.33 -8.16 -11.20
N GLY A 124 19.08 -7.32 -11.93
CA GLY A 124 20.20 -7.78 -12.75
C GLY A 124 21.23 -8.55 -11.94
N LEU A 125 21.64 -8.03 -10.78
CA LEU A 125 22.64 -8.66 -9.91
C LEU A 125 22.16 -10.00 -9.33
N ILE A 126 20.98 -10.02 -8.72
CA ILE A 126 20.51 -11.18 -7.95
C ILE A 126 19.93 -12.24 -8.87
N GLU A 127 18.99 -11.88 -9.75
CA GLU A 127 18.20 -12.84 -10.52
C GLU A 127 18.86 -13.22 -11.86
N ARG A 128 19.58 -12.29 -12.50
CA ARG A 128 20.20 -12.56 -13.81
C ARG A 128 21.63 -13.07 -13.69
N ILE A 129 22.43 -12.45 -12.83
CA ILE A 129 23.86 -12.80 -12.66
C ILE A 129 24.04 -13.85 -11.56
N GLY A 130 23.12 -13.92 -10.60
CA GLY A 130 23.17 -14.90 -9.51
C GLY A 130 24.04 -14.46 -8.32
N VAL A 131 24.25 -13.16 -8.13
CA VAL A 131 24.94 -12.64 -6.94
C VAL A 131 24.06 -12.88 -5.72
N SER A 132 24.60 -13.61 -4.74
CA SER A 132 23.82 -13.93 -3.54
C SER A 132 23.53 -12.66 -2.72
N PRO A 133 22.36 -12.57 -2.06
CA PRO A 133 22.07 -11.47 -1.14
C PRO A 133 23.15 -11.33 -0.05
N LYS A 134 23.69 -12.45 0.45
CA LYS A 134 24.80 -12.42 1.42
C LYS A 134 26.04 -11.69 0.90
N THR A 135 26.36 -11.85 -0.38
CA THR A 135 27.49 -11.17 -1.03
C THR A 135 27.22 -9.67 -1.16
N ILE A 136 26.01 -9.28 -1.58
CA ILE A 136 25.59 -7.87 -1.66
C ILE A 136 25.71 -7.19 -0.30
N ARG A 137 25.31 -7.89 0.78
CA ARG A 137 25.48 -7.38 2.14
C ARG A 137 26.94 -7.13 2.49
N GLN A 138 27.83 -8.04 2.13
CA GLN A 138 29.26 -7.85 2.37
C GLN A 138 29.78 -6.62 1.61
N TRP A 139 29.38 -6.43 0.36
CA TRP A 139 29.78 -5.24 -0.40
C TRP A 139 29.30 -3.95 0.28
N GLN A 140 28.05 -3.93 0.75
CA GLN A 140 27.46 -2.80 1.46
C GLN A 140 28.22 -2.51 2.78
N GLN A 141 28.48 -3.53 3.59
CA GLN A 141 29.17 -3.38 4.89
C GLN A 141 30.61 -2.88 4.76
N HIS A 142 31.30 -3.27 3.68
CA HIS A 142 32.66 -2.81 3.40
C HIS A 142 32.71 -1.51 2.59
N GLY A 143 31.56 -0.90 2.28
CA GLY A 143 31.50 0.33 1.46
C GLY A 143 32.04 0.15 0.03
N SER A 144 31.97 -1.07 -0.52
CA SER A 144 32.53 -1.44 -1.83
C SER A 144 31.43 -1.79 -2.85
N LEU A 145 30.22 -1.30 -2.61
CA LEU A 145 29.03 -1.69 -3.37
C LEU A 145 29.14 -1.24 -4.82
N VAL A 146 29.58 -0.01 -5.08
CA VAL A 146 29.68 0.54 -6.45
C VAL A 146 30.74 -0.20 -7.27
N GLU A 147 31.92 -0.41 -6.71
CA GLU A 147 33.03 -1.09 -7.38
C GLU A 147 32.67 -2.53 -7.75
N ASN A 148 32.05 -3.26 -6.81
CA ASN A 148 31.67 -4.64 -7.04
C ASN A 148 30.52 -4.78 -8.05
N ILE A 149 29.55 -3.84 -8.06
CA ILE A 149 28.51 -3.81 -9.10
C ILE A 149 29.16 -3.61 -10.47
N LYS A 150 30.07 -2.64 -10.61
CA LYS A 150 30.79 -2.38 -11.87
C LYS A 150 31.60 -3.59 -12.32
N ALA A 151 32.36 -4.19 -11.42
CA ALA A 151 33.15 -5.38 -11.71
C ALA A 151 32.24 -6.54 -12.19
N THR A 152 31.12 -6.76 -11.51
CA THR A 152 30.17 -7.83 -11.82
C THR A 152 29.54 -7.64 -13.20
N PHE A 153 28.96 -6.48 -13.49
CA PHE A 153 28.36 -6.21 -14.81
C PHE A 153 29.39 -6.17 -15.94
N SER A 154 30.64 -5.81 -15.64
CA SER A 154 31.72 -5.80 -16.64
C SER A 154 32.05 -7.19 -17.17
N THR A 155 31.76 -8.26 -16.42
CA THR A 155 31.93 -9.66 -16.87
C THR A 155 30.96 -10.04 -18.01
N ILE A 156 29.87 -9.29 -18.17
CA ILE A 156 28.85 -9.54 -19.19
C ILE A 156 29.23 -8.78 -20.47
N PRO A 157 29.01 -9.36 -21.67
CA PRO A 157 29.15 -8.64 -22.94
C PRO A 157 28.30 -7.37 -22.95
N GLU A 158 28.84 -6.28 -23.50
CA GLU A 158 28.21 -4.94 -23.45
C GLU A 158 26.76 -4.93 -23.93
N ARG A 159 26.47 -5.60 -25.05
CA ARG A 159 25.12 -5.77 -25.62
C ARG A 159 24.10 -6.48 -24.70
N SER A 160 24.57 -7.12 -23.64
CA SER A 160 23.78 -7.97 -22.74
C SER A 160 23.71 -7.43 -21.30
N ARG A 161 24.28 -6.25 -21.03
CA ARG A 161 24.27 -5.62 -19.68
C ARG A 161 22.91 -4.99 -19.32
N GLY A 162 22.03 -4.78 -20.31
CA GLY A 162 20.73 -4.13 -20.12
C GLY A 162 20.83 -2.60 -19.95
N GLY A 163 19.69 -1.90 -20.05
CA GLY A 163 19.64 -0.44 -20.00
C GLY A 163 19.81 0.18 -18.61
N TYR A 164 19.65 -0.59 -17.54
CA TYR A 164 19.78 -0.08 -16.17
C TYR A 164 21.24 0.10 -15.72
N TYR A 165 22.16 -0.69 -16.26
CA TYR A 165 23.58 -0.59 -15.90
C TYR A 165 24.24 0.70 -16.41
N PRO A 166 24.05 1.14 -17.68
CA PRO A 166 24.49 2.46 -18.12
C PRO A 166 23.95 3.60 -17.26
N TRP A 167 22.64 3.57 -16.92
CA TRP A 167 22.06 4.56 -16.01
C TRP A 167 22.75 4.57 -14.64
N PHE A 168 23.08 3.39 -14.10
CA PHE A 168 23.79 3.29 -12.83
C PHE A 168 25.18 3.95 -12.88
N LEU A 169 25.90 3.80 -13.99
CA LEU A 169 27.20 4.45 -14.17
C LEU A 169 27.08 5.98 -14.09
N ASP A 170 26.01 6.55 -14.64
CA ASP A 170 25.72 7.99 -14.57
C ASP A 170 25.20 8.44 -13.18
N ASN A 171 24.77 7.51 -12.33
CA ASN A 171 24.08 7.80 -11.06
C ASN A 171 24.75 7.15 -9.84
N GLN A 172 26.07 7.01 -9.87
CA GLN A 172 26.85 6.38 -8.79
C GLN A 172 26.67 7.08 -7.42
N TRP A 173 26.38 8.39 -7.42
CA TRP A 173 26.10 9.21 -6.22
C TRP A 173 24.98 8.66 -5.31
N ILE A 174 24.09 7.83 -5.86
CA ILE A 174 23.02 7.16 -5.11
C ILE A 174 23.61 6.18 -4.09
N LEU A 175 24.69 5.48 -4.43
CA LEU A 175 25.32 4.46 -3.58
C LEU A 175 26.68 4.89 -3.02
N ASP A 176 27.33 5.87 -3.64
CA ASP A 176 28.62 6.41 -3.21
C ASP A 176 28.47 7.88 -2.82
N SER A 177 28.62 8.17 -1.52
CA SER A 177 28.51 9.54 -1.00
C SER A 177 29.75 10.41 -1.31
N SER A 178 30.83 9.83 -1.83
CA SER A 178 32.01 10.57 -2.27
C SER A 178 31.86 11.17 -3.67
N VAL A 179 30.96 10.61 -4.48
CA VAL A 179 30.58 11.18 -5.77
C VAL A 179 29.54 12.27 -5.52
N PRO A 180 29.80 13.53 -5.91
CA PRO A 180 28.81 14.58 -5.83
C PRO A 180 27.54 14.14 -6.58
N GLY A 181 26.40 14.18 -5.89
CA GLY A 181 25.12 14.03 -6.55
C GLY A 181 24.85 15.20 -7.50
N PRO A 182 23.68 15.19 -8.17
CA PRO A 182 23.17 16.39 -8.78
C PRO A 182 23.29 17.54 -7.76
N THR A 183 23.86 18.67 -8.18
CA THR A 183 23.97 19.88 -7.36
C THR A 183 22.60 20.41 -6.93
N GLU A 184 21.53 19.96 -7.58
CA GLU A 184 20.15 20.26 -7.25
C GLU A 184 19.61 19.20 -6.27
N ASP A 185 19.19 19.65 -5.08
CA ASP A 185 18.48 18.79 -4.14
C ASP A 185 17.22 18.22 -4.82
N PRO A 186 16.94 16.93 -4.69
CA PRO A 186 15.74 16.30 -5.22
C PRO A 186 14.41 17.00 -4.96
N VAL A 187 14.23 17.49 -3.73
CA VAL A 187 13.06 18.23 -3.25
C VAL A 187 13.02 19.59 -3.92
N ASP A 188 14.18 20.22 -4.11
CA ASP A 188 14.31 21.47 -4.82
C ASP A 188 14.00 21.29 -6.32
N ALA A 189 14.45 20.21 -6.97
CA ALA A 189 14.12 19.90 -8.36
C ALA A 189 12.61 19.62 -8.55
N MET A 190 11.99 18.96 -7.58
CA MET A 190 10.54 18.76 -7.47
C MET A 190 9.78 20.10 -7.36
N MET A 191 10.22 20.95 -6.43
CA MET A 191 9.69 22.29 -6.24
C MET A 191 9.82 23.15 -7.50
N MET A 192 10.95 23.08 -8.20
CA MET A 192 11.17 23.81 -9.46
C MET A 192 10.22 23.38 -10.58
N ARG A 193 9.85 22.09 -10.68
CA ARG A 193 8.91 21.61 -11.72
C ARG A 193 7.52 22.23 -11.53
N SER A 194 7.00 22.22 -10.31
CA SER A 194 5.71 22.81 -9.97
C SER A 194 5.74 24.34 -10.06
N TRP A 195 6.85 24.96 -9.66
CA TRP A 195 7.04 26.41 -9.81
C TRP A 195 7.04 26.87 -11.27
N ARG A 196 7.68 26.10 -12.15
CA ARG A 196 7.65 26.36 -13.61
C ARG A 196 6.25 26.23 -14.18
N TYR A 197 5.45 25.28 -13.70
CA TYR A 197 4.05 25.17 -14.09
C TYR A 197 3.25 26.41 -13.64
N TYR A 198 3.43 26.87 -12.40
CA TYR A 198 2.82 28.09 -11.89
C TYR A 198 3.22 29.34 -12.69
N ARG A 199 4.51 29.50 -13.04
CA ARG A 199 5.06 30.71 -13.69
C ARG A 199 5.14 30.66 -15.22
N GLY A 200 4.75 29.55 -15.86
CA GLY A 200 4.77 29.42 -17.32
C GLY A 200 6.16 29.13 -17.94
N GLY A 201 7.01 28.37 -17.27
CA GLY A 201 8.17 27.69 -17.85
C GLY A 201 9.49 28.48 -17.96
N ALA A 202 9.46 29.82 -18.09
CA ALA A 202 10.66 30.64 -18.30
C ALA A 202 11.29 31.23 -17.03
N ASN A 203 11.03 30.63 -15.86
CA ASN A 203 11.40 31.23 -14.60
C ASN A 203 12.87 31.00 -14.20
N ARG A 204 13.51 32.03 -13.67
CA ARG A 204 14.88 32.03 -13.12
C ARG A 204 14.94 32.17 -11.60
N ASP A 205 13.79 32.23 -10.92
CA ASP A 205 13.71 32.30 -9.46
C ASP A 205 14.55 31.20 -8.81
N THR A 206 15.29 31.56 -7.75
CA THR A 206 16.03 30.61 -6.94
C THR A 206 15.10 29.86 -5.99
N ILE A 207 15.57 28.74 -5.44
CA ILE A 207 14.82 27.97 -4.45
C ILE A 207 14.44 28.79 -3.23
N GLU A 208 15.34 29.67 -2.77
CA GLU A 208 15.11 30.55 -1.63
C GLU A 208 14.01 31.57 -1.92
N GLU A 209 14.00 32.15 -3.11
CA GLU A 209 12.96 33.08 -3.57
C GLU A 209 11.61 32.38 -3.67
N ILE A 210 11.59 31.15 -4.21
CA ILE A 210 10.39 30.30 -4.28
C ILE A 210 9.83 30.02 -2.88
N LYS A 211 10.68 29.56 -1.95
CA LYS A 211 10.29 29.26 -0.57
C LYS A 211 9.74 30.49 0.14
N ALA A 212 10.38 31.66 -0.05
CA ALA A 212 9.92 32.92 0.50
C ALA A 212 8.56 33.34 -0.09
N GLU A 213 8.35 33.25 -1.40
CA GLU A 213 7.05 33.59 -1.99
C GLU A 213 5.95 32.63 -1.51
N MET A 214 6.20 31.33 -1.53
CA MET A 214 5.24 30.32 -1.10
C MET A 214 4.85 30.45 0.36
N SER A 215 5.76 30.88 1.25
CA SER A 215 5.43 31.10 2.66
C SER A 215 4.38 32.19 2.89
N ASN A 216 4.16 33.08 1.92
CA ASN A 216 3.15 34.13 1.98
C ASN A 216 1.80 33.70 1.37
N TRP A 217 1.71 32.48 0.82
CA TRP A 217 0.49 32.01 0.18
C TRP A 217 -0.53 31.49 1.21
N PRO A 218 -1.84 31.60 0.92
CA PRO A 218 -2.87 30.88 1.67
C PRO A 218 -2.62 29.37 1.66
N GLU A 219 -3.07 28.68 2.71
CA GLU A 219 -2.90 27.23 2.88
C GLU A 219 -3.45 26.45 1.67
N GLU A 220 -4.57 26.91 1.10
CA GLU A 220 -5.24 26.27 -0.04
C GLU A 220 -4.40 26.35 -1.32
N LYS A 221 -3.69 27.48 -1.50
CA LYS A 221 -2.78 27.69 -2.63
C LYS A 221 -1.51 26.87 -2.45
N GLN A 222 -0.98 26.78 -1.23
CA GLN A 222 0.14 25.89 -0.90
C GLN A 222 -0.22 24.42 -1.14
N ALA A 223 -1.41 23.98 -0.72
CA ALA A 223 -1.91 22.62 -0.94
C ALA A 223 -2.04 22.30 -2.45
N SER A 224 -2.57 23.24 -3.24
CA SER A 224 -2.68 23.10 -4.71
C SER A 224 -1.32 22.98 -5.38
N HIS A 225 -0.33 23.75 -4.90
CA HIS A 225 1.05 23.63 -5.39
C HIS A 225 1.70 22.32 -4.98
N LEU A 226 1.47 21.83 -3.76
CA LEU A 226 1.95 20.54 -3.30
C LEU A 226 1.38 19.40 -4.17
N LEU A 227 0.09 19.45 -4.51
CA LEU A 227 -0.49 18.50 -5.46
C LEU A 227 0.23 18.55 -6.81
N CYS A 228 0.39 19.75 -7.39
CA CYS A 228 1.10 19.91 -8.68
C CYS A 228 2.52 19.34 -8.61
N ASN A 229 3.23 19.56 -7.50
CA ASN A 229 4.57 19.05 -7.27
C ASN A 229 4.60 17.51 -7.31
N LEU A 230 3.68 16.86 -6.60
CA LEU A 230 3.55 15.41 -6.58
C LEU A 230 3.23 14.88 -7.99
N ILE A 231 2.18 15.38 -8.63
CA ILE A 231 1.69 14.87 -9.91
C ILE A 231 2.72 15.09 -11.04
N LEU A 232 3.32 16.28 -11.14
CA LEU A 232 4.36 16.56 -12.14
C LEU A 232 5.65 15.77 -11.91
N SER A 233 5.84 15.25 -10.69
CA SER A 233 6.94 14.35 -10.35
C SER A 233 6.56 12.87 -10.45
N GLN A 234 5.41 12.57 -11.05
CA GLN A 234 4.87 11.21 -11.21
C GLN A 234 4.65 10.48 -9.87
N LEU A 235 4.28 11.25 -8.84
CA LEU A 235 3.86 10.80 -7.52
C LEU A 235 2.37 11.14 -7.32
N HIS A 236 1.77 10.56 -6.29
CA HIS A 236 0.43 10.94 -5.85
C HIS A 236 0.40 11.12 -4.33
N PRO A 237 -0.59 11.86 -3.79
CA PRO A 237 -0.82 11.93 -2.35
C PRO A 237 -0.98 10.54 -1.73
N SER A 238 -0.40 10.36 -0.53
CA SER A 238 -0.59 9.22 0.36
C SER A 238 -1.29 9.68 1.64
N PRO A 239 -1.80 8.77 2.49
CA PRO A 239 -2.43 9.13 3.77
C PRO A 239 -1.59 10.04 4.68
N ASP A 240 -0.27 10.04 4.52
CA ASP A 240 0.67 10.88 5.28
C ASP A 240 0.73 12.34 4.81
N LEU A 241 -0.09 12.74 3.84
CA LEU A 241 -0.10 14.09 3.28
C LEU A 241 -1.50 14.70 3.36
N ILE A 242 -1.57 15.99 3.70
CA ILE A 242 -2.83 16.74 3.73
C ILE A 242 -3.57 16.72 2.39
N THR A 243 -2.82 16.67 1.28
CA THR A 243 -3.33 16.57 -0.09
C THR A 243 -4.17 15.32 -0.35
N TRP A 244 -4.08 14.30 0.49
CA TRP A 244 -4.81 13.05 0.31
C TRP A 244 -6.31 13.23 0.51
N ILE A 245 -6.71 13.99 1.54
CA ILE A 245 -8.11 14.37 1.72
C ILE A 245 -8.48 15.52 0.81
N THR A 246 -7.67 16.59 0.78
CA THR A 246 -8.07 17.84 0.11
C THR A 246 -8.31 17.69 -1.39
N PHE A 247 -7.63 16.75 -2.04
CA PHE A 247 -7.80 16.45 -3.46
C PHE A 247 -8.47 15.10 -3.75
N GLY A 248 -9.10 14.49 -2.74
CA GLY A 248 -10.03 13.37 -2.95
C GLY A 248 -9.40 11.98 -3.07
N PHE A 249 -8.08 11.84 -2.86
CA PHE A 249 -7.42 10.53 -2.88
C PHE A 249 -7.92 9.61 -1.76
N CYS A 250 -8.40 10.16 -0.65
CA CYS A 250 -9.02 9.38 0.42
C CYS A 250 -10.29 8.61 -0.03
N ALA A 251 -10.93 9.00 -1.14
CA ALA A 251 -12.05 8.27 -1.72
C ALA A 251 -11.61 6.96 -2.41
N CYS A 252 -10.35 6.85 -2.82
CA CYS A 252 -9.79 5.67 -3.48
C CYS A 252 -9.76 4.48 -2.51
N ARG A 253 -10.09 3.29 -3.02
CA ARG A 253 -10.08 2.05 -2.24
C ARG A 253 -8.68 1.49 -2.03
N ASP A 254 -7.83 1.65 -3.04
CA ASP A 254 -6.48 1.13 -3.07
C ASP A 254 -5.57 1.98 -3.95
N GLU A 255 -4.29 1.62 -3.99
CA GLU A 255 -3.26 2.29 -4.79
C GLU A 255 -3.58 2.28 -6.30
N ALA A 256 -4.37 1.31 -6.80
CA ALA A 256 -4.73 1.27 -8.21
C ALA A 256 -5.72 2.39 -8.55
N GLU A 257 -6.72 2.64 -7.71
CA GLU A 257 -7.62 3.80 -7.84
C GLU A 257 -6.89 5.13 -7.63
N GLU A 258 -5.94 5.19 -6.68
CA GLU A 258 -5.12 6.40 -6.50
C GLU A 258 -4.32 6.74 -7.77
N LYS A 259 -3.78 5.73 -8.46
CA LYS A 259 -3.10 5.92 -9.75
C LYS A 259 -4.05 6.39 -10.85
N ILE A 260 -5.32 5.96 -10.85
CA ILE A 260 -6.33 6.46 -11.79
C ILE A 260 -6.58 7.95 -11.53
N LEU A 261 -6.82 8.33 -10.27
CA LEU A 261 -7.03 9.74 -9.90
C LEU A 261 -5.80 10.60 -10.20
N ALA A 262 -4.60 10.08 -9.97
CA ALA A 262 -3.36 10.75 -10.33
C ALA A 262 -3.29 11.06 -11.84
N ARG A 263 -3.64 10.09 -12.70
CA ARG A 263 -3.71 10.31 -14.16
C ARG A 263 -4.76 11.36 -14.54
N TRP A 264 -5.89 11.40 -13.83
CA TRP A 264 -6.89 12.44 -14.03
C TRP A 264 -6.31 13.82 -13.74
N TYR A 265 -5.63 13.99 -12.59
CA TYR A 265 -4.93 15.23 -12.28
C TYR A 265 -3.77 15.53 -13.25
N THR A 266 -3.01 14.53 -13.72
CA THR A 266 -1.97 14.73 -14.74
C THR A 266 -2.57 15.30 -16.03
N THR A 267 -3.69 14.73 -16.47
CA THR A 267 -4.42 15.19 -17.66
C THR A 267 -4.95 16.60 -17.45
N LEU A 268 -5.52 16.87 -16.27
CA LEU A 268 -6.05 18.18 -15.93
C LEU A 268 -4.96 19.27 -15.92
N ILE A 269 -3.84 19.01 -15.23
CA ILE A 269 -2.67 19.91 -15.16
C ILE A 269 -2.08 20.17 -16.56
N GLY A 270 -2.15 19.20 -17.48
CA GLY A 270 -1.76 19.41 -18.87
C GLY A 270 -2.70 20.31 -19.69
N GLN A 271 -3.90 20.62 -19.19
CA GLN A 271 -4.97 21.33 -19.91
C GLN A 271 -5.50 22.58 -19.20
N CYS A 272 -4.97 22.93 -18.03
CA CYS A 272 -5.31 24.15 -17.32
C CYS A 272 -4.07 24.84 -16.77
N THR A 273 -4.24 26.07 -16.31
CA THR A 273 -3.23 26.83 -15.58
C THR A 273 -3.26 26.48 -14.10
N PHE A 274 -2.20 26.82 -13.37
CA PHE A 274 -2.18 26.69 -11.93
C PHE A 274 -3.32 27.46 -11.25
N GLU A 275 -3.61 28.69 -11.69
CA GLU A 275 -4.67 29.51 -11.11
C GLU A 275 -6.07 28.93 -11.39
N GLU A 276 -6.32 28.35 -12.57
CA GLU A 276 -7.58 27.62 -12.83
C GLU A 276 -7.77 26.44 -11.86
N LEU A 277 -6.72 25.65 -11.63
CA LEU A 277 -6.76 24.52 -10.70
C LEU A 277 -6.99 24.97 -9.26
N TYR A 278 -6.20 25.95 -8.80
CA TYR A 278 -6.28 26.49 -7.44
C TYR A 278 -7.66 27.09 -7.18
N HIS A 279 -8.17 27.93 -8.09
CA HIS A 279 -9.50 28.51 -7.94
C HIS A 279 -10.59 27.45 -7.91
N ALA A 280 -10.50 26.41 -8.75
CA ALA A 280 -11.48 25.33 -8.73
C ALA A 280 -11.46 24.53 -7.42
N TYR A 281 -10.31 24.40 -6.77
CA TYR A 281 -10.22 23.81 -5.43
C TYR A 281 -10.82 24.74 -4.36
N ASP A 282 -10.44 26.02 -4.38
CA ASP A 282 -10.89 27.03 -3.42
C ASP A 282 -12.42 27.24 -3.48
N SER A 283 -13.02 27.12 -4.67
CA SER A 283 -14.47 27.27 -4.89
C SER A 283 -15.24 25.95 -4.95
N SER A 284 -14.68 24.84 -4.50
CA SER A 284 -15.35 23.51 -4.47
C SER A 284 -15.83 23.00 -5.83
N SER A 285 -15.19 23.41 -6.93
CA SER A 285 -15.61 23.16 -8.31
C SER A 285 -14.63 22.30 -9.12
N LEU A 286 -13.74 21.54 -8.46
CA LEU A 286 -12.80 20.61 -9.12
C LEU A 286 -13.50 19.58 -10.02
N ILE A 287 -14.67 19.08 -9.62
CA ILE A 287 -15.46 18.15 -10.43
C ILE A 287 -15.92 18.82 -11.74
N ALA A 288 -16.44 20.04 -11.65
CA ALA A 288 -16.84 20.80 -12.84
C ALA A 288 -15.65 21.10 -13.75
N LEU A 289 -14.48 21.37 -13.16
CA LEU A 289 -13.24 21.55 -13.93
C LEU A 289 -12.83 20.25 -14.63
N PHE A 290 -12.86 19.09 -13.96
CA PHE A 290 -12.61 17.79 -14.60
C PHE A 290 -13.54 17.53 -15.78
N ASP A 291 -14.83 17.79 -15.60
CA ASP A 291 -15.84 17.57 -16.63
C ASP A 291 -15.62 18.52 -17.82
N SER A 292 -15.31 19.79 -17.57
CA SER A 292 -15.02 20.79 -18.61
C SER A 292 -13.80 20.46 -19.48
N LYS A 293 -12.82 19.73 -18.92
CA LYS A 293 -11.60 19.29 -19.60
C LYS A 293 -11.70 17.85 -20.10
N GLY A 294 -12.87 17.21 -19.98
CA GLY A 294 -13.11 15.84 -20.46
C GLY A 294 -12.29 14.75 -19.76
N VAL A 295 -11.76 15.03 -18.56
CA VAL A 295 -10.84 14.14 -17.83
C VAL A 295 -11.54 12.86 -17.36
N ARG A 296 -12.84 12.94 -17.07
CA ARG A 296 -13.67 11.84 -16.55
C ARG A 296 -14.48 11.11 -17.62
N ALA A 297 -14.13 11.26 -18.91
CA ALA A 297 -14.89 10.67 -20.02
C ALA A 297 -14.74 9.14 -20.17
N GLY A 298 -13.88 8.51 -19.37
CA GLY A 298 -13.67 7.05 -19.38
C GLY A 298 -14.72 6.27 -18.59
N THR A 299 -14.62 4.93 -18.59
CA THR A 299 -15.50 4.04 -17.81
C THR A 299 -15.08 3.89 -16.35
N GLU A 300 -13.89 4.37 -15.99
CA GLU A 300 -13.37 4.29 -14.62
C GLU A 300 -14.09 5.32 -13.74
N THR A 301 -14.60 4.88 -12.59
CA THR A 301 -15.29 5.74 -11.63
C THR A 301 -14.73 5.52 -10.24
N ILE A 302 -14.42 6.61 -9.53
CA ILE A 302 -14.02 6.57 -8.12
C ILE A 302 -15.25 6.92 -7.28
N VAL A 303 -15.71 5.94 -6.51
CA VAL A 303 -16.91 6.09 -5.67
C VAL A 303 -16.66 7.16 -4.61
N HIS A 304 -17.65 8.01 -4.36
CA HIS A 304 -17.60 9.12 -3.39
C HIS A 304 -16.58 10.23 -3.66
N LEU A 305 -15.85 10.20 -4.78
CA LEU A 305 -14.91 11.29 -5.12
C LEU A 305 -15.61 12.66 -5.17
N GLU A 306 -16.77 12.72 -5.79
CA GLU A 306 -17.56 13.95 -5.87
C GLU A 306 -18.06 14.42 -4.50
N GLU A 307 -18.38 13.49 -3.60
CA GLU A 307 -18.76 13.83 -2.22
C GLU A 307 -17.59 14.48 -1.49
N VAL A 308 -16.40 13.90 -1.58
CA VAL A 308 -15.19 14.45 -0.96
C VAL A 308 -14.86 15.83 -1.54
N LEU A 309 -14.83 15.95 -2.86
CA LEU A 309 -14.43 17.19 -3.53
C LEU A 309 -15.45 18.33 -3.36
N LYS A 310 -16.74 18.02 -3.16
CA LYS A 310 -17.74 19.03 -2.77
C LYS A 310 -17.46 19.66 -1.41
N GLY A 311 -16.81 18.91 -0.51
CA GLY A 311 -16.39 19.42 0.79
C GLY A 311 -15.13 20.29 0.75
N SER A 312 -14.42 20.35 -0.38
CA SER A 312 -13.22 21.20 -0.46
C SER A 312 -13.55 22.69 -0.30
N PRO A 313 -12.68 23.52 0.30
CA PRO A 313 -11.45 23.14 1.01
C PRO A 313 -11.64 22.82 2.51
N ARG A 314 -12.86 22.91 3.09
CA ARG A 314 -13.04 22.93 4.56
C ARG A 314 -14.07 21.96 5.16
N GLU A 315 -15.04 21.49 4.38
CA GLU A 315 -16.21 20.75 4.85
C GLU A 315 -16.13 19.24 4.56
N PHE A 316 -15.00 18.62 4.90
CA PHE A 316 -14.85 17.17 4.74
C PHE A 316 -15.54 16.41 5.89
N LYS A 317 -16.25 15.32 5.56
CA LYS A 317 -16.79 14.41 6.58
C LYS A 317 -15.66 13.87 7.46
N SER A 318 -15.95 13.75 8.76
CA SER A 318 -14.99 13.24 9.75
C SER A 318 -14.47 11.83 9.46
N VAL A 319 -15.20 11.04 8.66
CA VAL A 319 -14.79 9.67 8.29
C VAL A 319 -13.55 9.65 7.40
N TRP A 320 -13.33 10.69 6.60
CA TRP A 320 -12.14 10.80 5.75
C TRP A 320 -10.90 11.02 6.60
N TYR A 321 -11.02 11.84 7.65
CA TYR A 321 -9.97 12.00 8.66
C TYR A 321 -9.77 10.76 9.52
N LEU A 322 -10.84 10.01 9.83
CA LEU A 322 -10.69 8.70 10.47
C LEU A 322 -9.90 7.75 9.59
N LYS A 323 -10.23 7.68 8.30
CA LYS A 323 -9.53 6.83 7.33
C LYS A 323 -8.06 7.20 7.25
N GLN A 324 -7.74 8.50 7.18
CA GLN A 324 -6.36 8.98 7.19
C GLN A 324 -5.63 8.57 8.47
N PHE A 325 -6.24 8.83 9.64
CA PHE A 325 -5.66 8.53 10.95
C PHE A 325 -5.29 7.05 11.15
N VAL A 326 -6.03 6.13 10.54
CA VAL A 326 -5.79 4.68 10.68
C VAL A 326 -5.00 4.06 9.54
N MET A 327 -4.71 4.82 8.48
CA MET A 327 -3.90 4.39 7.33
C MET A 327 -2.52 5.06 7.29
N ALA A 328 -2.39 6.30 7.78
CA ALA A 328 -1.13 7.01 7.85
C ALA A 328 -0.12 6.31 8.76
N GLN A 329 1.15 6.38 8.39
CA GLN A 329 2.29 5.81 9.12
C GLN A 329 3.18 6.91 9.74
N GLY A 330 3.02 8.16 9.32
CA GLY A 330 3.77 9.31 9.79
C GLY A 330 3.38 9.77 11.20
N GLU A 331 4.34 10.34 11.93
CA GLU A 331 4.15 10.83 13.29
C GLU A 331 3.14 11.99 13.38
N GLU A 332 2.99 12.78 12.30
CA GLU A 332 2.06 13.90 12.21
C GLU A 332 0.60 13.48 12.45
N TYR A 333 0.22 12.29 11.97
CA TYR A 333 -1.13 11.73 12.11
C TYR A 333 -1.20 10.68 13.22
N SER A 334 -0.23 10.65 14.14
CA SER A 334 -0.23 9.74 15.28
C SER A 334 -1.40 9.97 16.23
N LYS A 335 -1.97 11.19 16.24
CA LYS A 335 -3.11 11.60 17.07
C LYS A 335 -4.34 11.95 16.22
N PRO A 336 -5.55 11.56 16.66
CA PRO A 336 -6.78 11.88 15.93
C PRO A 336 -7.19 13.34 16.16
N ILE A 337 -7.82 13.94 15.16
CA ILE A 337 -8.42 15.28 15.28
C ILE A 337 -9.68 15.24 16.17
N PRO A 338 -10.16 16.38 16.71
CA PRO A 338 -11.29 16.42 17.65
C PRO A 338 -12.57 15.74 17.12
N SER A 339 -12.92 15.94 15.85
CA SER A 339 -14.10 15.28 15.27
C SER A 339 -13.94 13.77 15.26
N VAL A 340 -12.75 13.24 14.93
CA VAL A 340 -12.47 11.80 14.98
C VAL A 340 -12.55 11.26 16.41
N ILE A 341 -12.08 12.05 17.38
CA ILE A 341 -12.13 11.69 18.80
C ILE A 341 -13.56 11.45 19.27
N VAL A 342 -14.47 12.36 18.93
CA VAL A 342 -15.86 12.33 19.37
C VAL A 342 -16.68 11.35 18.54
N ASP A 343 -16.62 11.48 17.23
CA ASP A 343 -17.51 10.78 16.29
C ASP A 343 -17.30 9.26 16.37
N TYR A 344 -16.04 8.83 16.44
CA TYR A 344 -15.67 7.41 16.30
C TYR A 344 -15.24 6.74 17.61
N GLY A 345 -15.47 7.41 18.74
CA GLY A 345 -15.42 6.77 20.05
C GLY A 345 -14.06 6.77 20.75
N PHE A 346 -13.04 7.42 20.19
CA PHE A 346 -11.72 7.50 20.85
C PHE A 346 -11.77 8.30 22.15
N MET A 347 -12.74 9.21 22.33
CA MET A 347 -12.99 9.88 23.62
C MET A 347 -13.29 8.91 24.77
N ASN A 348 -13.73 7.68 24.46
CA ASN A 348 -14.07 6.67 25.44
C ASN A 348 -12.88 5.75 25.80
N CYS A 349 -11.71 5.93 25.18
CA CYS A 349 -10.48 5.16 25.41
C CYS A 349 -9.66 5.70 26.60
N TYR A 350 -10.31 5.85 27.75
CA TYR A 350 -9.67 6.42 28.95
C TYR A 350 -9.13 5.36 29.91
N LYS A 351 -9.35 4.05 29.65
CA LYS A 351 -8.92 2.99 30.57
C LYS A 351 -7.50 2.52 30.30
N SER A 352 -7.11 2.41 29.03
CA SER A 352 -5.79 1.94 28.65
C SER A 352 -5.47 2.25 27.18
N GLU A 353 -4.19 2.22 26.84
CA GLU A 353 -3.70 2.44 25.47
C GLU A 353 -4.18 1.33 24.51
N GLU A 354 -4.39 0.10 25.01
CA GLU A 354 -4.92 -1.01 24.24
C GLU A 354 -6.34 -0.74 23.69
N GLU A 355 -7.14 0.11 24.33
CA GLU A 355 -8.45 0.51 23.81
C GLU A 355 -8.34 1.38 22.55
N THR A 356 -7.33 2.26 22.52
CA THR A 356 -7.01 3.07 21.34
C THR A 356 -6.50 2.20 20.20
N THR A 357 -5.58 1.27 20.50
CA THR A 357 -5.08 0.30 19.51
C THR A 357 -6.21 -0.57 18.97
N LEU A 358 -7.11 -1.06 19.84
CA LEU A 358 -8.28 -1.83 19.42
C LEU A 358 -9.19 -1.06 18.45
N LEU A 359 -9.45 0.23 18.70
CA LEU A 359 -10.25 1.05 17.78
C LEU A 359 -9.51 1.34 16.47
N LYS A 360 -8.20 1.64 16.52
CA LYS A 360 -7.39 1.80 15.30
C LYS A 360 -7.46 0.55 14.45
N ASP A 361 -7.15 -0.62 15.02
CA ASP A 361 -7.18 -1.92 14.33
C ASP A 361 -8.56 -2.22 13.75
N LEU A 362 -9.63 -1.92 14.50
CA LEU A 362 -11.00 -2.11 14.07
C LEU A 362 -11.30 -1.29 12.81
N TYR A 363 -11.00 0.01 12.81
CA TYR A 363 -11.28 0.89 11.69
C TYR A 363 -10.36 0.62 10.50
N SER A 364 -9.07 0.33 10.71
CA SER A 364 -8.17 -0.14 9.65
C SER A 364 -8.73 -1.41 8.98
N GLN A 365 -9.24 -2.35 9.77
CA GLN A 365 -9.86 -3.56 9.25
C GLN A 365 -11.13 -3.25 8.44
N ILE A 366 -11.98 -2.32 8.91
CA ILE A 366 -13.18 -1.90 8.17
C ILE A 366 -12.79 -1.32 6.81
N PHE A 367 -11.87 -0.37 6.75
CA PHE A 367 -11.47 0.25 5.48
C PHE A 367 -10.76 -0.71 4.52
N SER A 368 -10.25 -1.83 5.02
CA SER A 368 -9.68 -2.90 4.20
C SER A 368 -10.72 -3.86 3.59
N LEU A 369 -12.00 -3.75 3.98
CA LEU A 369 -13.06 -4.60 3.44
C LEU A 369 -13.55 -4.08 2.08
N PRO A 370 -13.67 -4.94 1.04
CA PRO A 370 -14.22 -4.53 -0.27
C PRO A 370 -15.65 -3.96 -0.23
N ARG A 371 -16.42 -4.31 0.82
CA ARG A 371 -17.81 -3.90 1.03
C ARG A 371 -17.98 -2.73 2.00
N ALA A 372 -16.90 -2.22 2.58
CA ALA A 372 -16.99 -1.10 3.49
C ALA A 372 -17.20 0.18 2.70
N ASP A 373 -18.14 0.99 3.17
CA ASP A 373 -18.47 2.28 2.60
C ASP A 373 -18.21 3.34 3.67
N PRO A 374 -17.17 4.20 3.50
CA PRO A 374 -16.87 5.26 4.45
C PRO A 374 -18.06 6.21 4.69
N VAL A 375 -18.84 6.52 3.66
CA VAL A 375 -19.98 7.42 3.80
C VAL A 375 -21.08 6.78 4.64
N GLN A 376 -21.36 5.48 4.44
CA GLN A 376 -22.29 4.74 5.32
C GLN A 376 -21.79 4.65 6.77
N LEU A 377 -20.47 4.58 6.99
CA LEU A 377 -19.90 4.61 8.34
C LEU A 377 -20.14 5.98 9.00
N HIS A 378 -19.98 7.07 8.26
CA HIS A 378 -20.32 8.40 8.73
C HIS A 378 -21.82 8.56 9.02
N GLU A 379 -22.69 8.03 8.15
CA GLU A 379 -24.13 8.03 8.37
C GLU A 379 -24.54 7.24 9.62
N ALA A 380 -23.91 6.09 9.86
CA ALA A 380 -24.11 5.32 11.08
C ALA A 380 -23.59 6.07 12.32
N CYS A 381 -22.53 6.86 12.18
CA CYS A 381 -22.03 7.76 13.23
C CYS A 381 -23.10 8.77 13.65
N ILE A 382 -23.59 9.57 12.71
CA ILE A 382 -24.56 10.64 12.98
C ILE A 382 -25.94 10.11 13.43
N GLN A 383 -26.25 8.84 13.15
CA GLN A 383 -27.46 8.17 13.63
C GLN A 383 -27.30 7.48 15.00
N GLY A 384 -26.11 7.50 15.61
CA GLY A 384 -25.83 6.79 16.85
C GLY A 384 -25.82 5.25 16.71
N LYS A 385 -25.58 4.74 15.50
CA LYS A 385 -25.67 3.31 15.12
C LYS A 385 -24.32 2.67 14.76
N LEU A 386 -23.19 3.26 15.19
CA LEU A 386 -21.85 2.75 14.87
C LEU A 386 -21.67 1.28 15.23
N TYR A 387 -21.99 0.90 16.47
CA TYR A 387 -21.82 -0.48 16.92
C TYR A 387 -22.63 -1.49 16.08
N ASP A 388 -23.84 -1.11 15.67
CA ASP A 388 -24.72 -1.97 14.88
C ASP A 388 -24.21 -2.12 13.44
N LEU A 389 -23.60 -1.10 12.85
CA LEU A 389 -22.94 -1.23 11.56
C LEU A 389 -21.67 -2.09 11.67
N VAL A 390 -20.81 -1.78 12.65
CA VAL A 390 -19.54 -2.49 12.87
C VAL A 390 -19.77 -3.99 13.10
N SER A 391 -20.74 -4.35 13.95
CA SER A 391 -21.06 -5.75 14.25
C SER A 391 -21.64 -6.53 13.05
N ARG A 392 -22.22 -5.85 12.05
CA ARG A 392 -22.63 -6.46 10.78
C ARG A 392 -21.46 -6.63 9.80
N LEU A 393 -20.53 -5.68 9.80
CA LEU A 393 -19.36 -5.71 8.92
C LEU A 393 -18.29 -6.70 9.39
N LEU A 394 -18.11 -6.88 10.70
CA LEU A 394 -17.04 -7.68 11.28
C LEU A 394 -17.53 -8.73 12.27
N LYS A 395 -16.90 -9.91 12.25
CA LYS A 395 -17.09 -10.95 13.28
C LYS A 395 -16.30 -10.60 14.54
N LEU A 396 -16.92 -9.84 15.44
CA LEU A 396 -16.30 -9.38 16.68
C LEU A 396 -16.08 -10.53 17.67
N LYS A 397 -14.88 -10.61 18.27
CA LYS A 397 -14.58 -11.58 19.34
C LYS A 397 -15.46 -11.30 20.56
N LYS A 398 -15.94 -12.34 21.24
CA LYS A 398 -16.82 -12.20 22.43
C LYS A 398 -16.25 -11.27 23.49
N LYS A 399 -14.93 -11.32 23.72
CA LYS A 399 -14.24 -10.45 24.68
C LYS A 399 -14.27 -8.97 24.31
N ASP A 400 -14.25 -8.65 23.02
CA ASP A 400 -14.13 -7.28 22.52
C ASP A 400 -15.52 -6.62 22.37
N GLN A 401 -16.59 -7.41 22.19
CA GLN A 401 -17.96 -6.89 22.01
C GLN A 401 -18.40 -5.96 23.14
N LYS A 402 -18.17 -6.33 24.41
CA LYS A 402 -18.56 -5.51 25.56
C LYS A 402 -17.77 -4.19 25.59
N VAL A 403 -16.49 -4.24 25.24
CA VAL A 403 -15.60 -3.07 25.19
C VAL A 403 -16.03 -2.15 24.04
N LEU A 404 -16.19 -2.68 22.83
CA LEU A 404 -16.60 -1.93 21.64
C LEU A 404 -18.00 -1.32 21.77
N LYS A 405 -18.95 -2.00 22.43
CA LYS A 405 -20.28 -1.43 22.70
C LYS A 405 -20.24 -0.21 23.61
N ARG A 406 -19.21 -0.09 24.45
CA ARG A 406 -18.96 1.10 25.25
C ARG A 406 -18.19 2.15 24.44
N LEU A 407 -17.12 1.73 23.75
CA LEU A 407 -16.24 2.64 23.03
C LEU A 407 -16.93 3.35 21.88
N LEU A 408 -17.78 2.65 21.11
CA LEU A 408 -18.47 3.20 19.93
C LEU A 408 -19.72 4.03 20.26
N LYS A 409 -19.91 4.44 21.53
CA LYS A 409 -20.94 5.41 21.89
C LYS A 409 -20.44 6.82 21.58
N ASN A 410 -21.26 7.61 20.93
CA ASN A 410 -20.99 9.00 20.62
C ASN A 410 -22.20 9.87 21.02
N PRO A 411 -22.10 11.20 20.95
CA PRO A 411 -23.20 12.11 21.32
C PRO A 411 -24.40 12.10 20.36
N TYR A 412 -24.36 11.32 19.28
CA TYR A 412 -25.37 11.36 18.21
C TYR A 412 -26.51 10.34 18.44
N PRO A 413 -27.71 10.57 17.84
CA PRO A 413 -28.10 11.79 17.13
C PRO A 413 -28.20 12.98 18.09
N LEU A 414 -27.73 14.15 17.67
CA LEU A 414 -27.93 15.38 18.43
C LEU A 414 -29.44 15.70 18.43
N PRO A 415 -30.02 16.16 19.56
CA PRO A 415 -31.40 16.64 19.57
C PRO A 415 -31.55 17.80 18.56
N ASP A 416 -32.71 17.89 17.92
CA ASP A 416 -33.04 19.05 17.07
C ASP A 416 -32.88 20.33 17.91
N LEU A 417 -32.02 21.25 17.44
CA LEU A 417 -31.73 22.53 18.10
C LEU A 417 -32.84 23.55 17.88
#